data_AF-A0A2R7RXX6-F1
#
_entry.id   AF-A0A2R7RXX6-F1
#
_cell.length_a   1.000
_cell.length_b   1.000
_cell.length_c   1.000
_cell.angle_alpha   90.00
_cell.angle_beta   90.00
_cell.angle_gamma   90.00
#
_symmetry.space_group_name_H-M   'P 1'
#
loop_
_entity.id
_entity.type
_entity.pdbx_description
1 polymer ?
#
loop_
_entity_poly.entity_id
_entity_poly.type
_entity_poly.pdbx_seq_one_letter_code
_entity_poly.pdbx_strand_id
1 'polypeptide(L)'
;MRTYVPDSPEAAARIVALVLVADGHVCRTEIEALQHLHIERELGLPAGGFGQQIHVLCEDLLAGASASGSLMGGVDELTLASFMAEVQNPVLQHKVMALASAAAEADEHLAEAELIVLNAARQYWGLAA
;
A
#
# COMPACT_ATOMS: atom_id res chain seq x y z
N MET A 1 8.68 -2.91 -12.16
CA MET A 1 7.83 -3.28 -11.00
C MET A 1 7.14 -4.58 -11.31
N ARG A 2 6.99 -5.45 -10.31
CA ARG A 2 6.36 -6.77 -10.46
C ARG A 2 4.84 -6.64 -10.68
N THR A 3 4.30 -7.52 -11.52
CA THR A 3 2.85 -7.68 -11.72
C THR A 3 2.36 -8.85 -10.88
N TYR A 4 1.30 -8.66 -10.11
CA TYR A 4 0.66 -9.75 -9.38
C TYR A 4 -0.57 -10.28 -10.11
N VAL A 5 -1.00 -11.47 -9.70
CA VAL A 5 -2.28 -12.02 -10.16
C VAL A 5 -3.39 -11.11 -9.61
N PRO A 6 -4.42 -10.77 -10.40
CA PRO A 6 -5.55 -9.98 -9.90
C PRO A 6 -6.20 -10.61 -8.67
N ASP A 7 -6.57 -9.77 -7.71
CA ASP A 7 -7.16 -10.10 -6.41
C ASP A 7 -6.29 -11.03 -5.54
N SER A 8 -4.99 -11.12 -5.80
CA SER A 8 -4.09 -11.89 -4.95
C SER A 8 -3.80 -11.16 -3.62
N PRO A 9 -3.49 -11.91 -2.55
CA PRO A 9 -3.05 -11.34 -1.27
C PRO A 9 -1.88 -10.36 -1.44
N GLU A 10 -0.94 -10.67 -2.34
CA GLU A 10 0.23 -9.86 -2.63
C GLU A 10 -0.12 -8.55 -3.34
N ALA A 11 -1.07 -8.57 -4.29
CA ALA A 11 -1.56 -7.38 -4.96
C ALA A 11 -2.18 -6.39 -3.96
N ALA A 12 -3.01 -6.91 -3.06
CA ALA A 12 -3.65 -6.14 -1.99
C ALA A 12 -2.62 -5.61 -0.99
N ALA A 13 -1.68 -6.46 -0.56
CA ALA A 13 -0.62 -6.11 0.37
C ALA A 13 0.28 -5.01 -0.16
N ARG A 14 0.60 -5.02 -1.45
CA ARG A 14 1.43 -4.00 -2.09
C ARG A 14 0.83 -2.61 -1.95
N ILE A 15 -0.49 -2.47 -2.03
CA ILE A 15 -1.16 -1.17 -1.90
C ILE A 15 -1.07 -0.66 -0.46
N VAL A 16 -1.30 -1.51 0.54
CA VAL A 16 -1.14 -1.13 1.95
C VAL A 16 0.32 -0.78 2.25
N ALA A 17 1.27 -1.57 1.75
CA ALA A 17 2.69 -1.32 1.88
C ALA A 17 3.10 -0.01 1.19
N LEU A 18 2.47 0.35 0.06
CA LEU A 18 2.76 1.59 -0.65
C LEU A 18 2.39 2.83 0.16
N VAL A 19 1.25 2.81 0.84
CA VAL A 19 0.85 3.89 1.76
C VAL A 19 1.90 4.01 2.87
N LEU A 20 2.21 2.90 3.53
CA LEU A 20 3.16 2.83 4.64
C LEU A 20 4.57 3.36 4.31
N VAL A 21 5.01 3.28 3.05
CA VAL A 21 6.35 3.73 2.63
C VAL A 21 6.32 5.05 1.85
N ALA A 22 5.14 5.65 1.65
CA ALA A 22 4.95 6.76 0.73
C ALA A 22 5.74 8.02 1.16
N ASP A 23 5.81 8.27 2.45
CA ASP A 23 6.52 9.40 3.05
C ASP A 23 8.01 9.07 3.37
N GLY A 24 8.42 7.82 3.15
CA GLY A 24 9.74 7.29 3.41
C GLY A 24 10.04 6.98 4.88
N HIS A 25 9.06 7.05 5.79
CA HIS A 25 9.22 6.81 7.21
C HIS A 25 8.22 5.79 7.72
N VAL A 26 8.66 4.53 7.82
CA VAL A 26 7.86 3.50 8.50
C VAL A 26 8.07 3.59 10.01
N CYS A 27 7.05 4.00 10.73
CA CYS A 27 7.00 4.08 12.18
C CYS A 27 6.54 2.74 12.80
N ARG A 28 6.98 2.51 14.04
CA ARG A 28 6.58 1.31 14.80
C ARG A 28 5.07 1.27 15.05
N THR A 29 4.46 2.43 15.30
CA THR A 29 3.03 2.58 15.58
C THR A 29 2.16 2.13 14.42
N GLU A 30 2.52 2.44 13.18
CA GLU A 30 1.80 2.03 11.98
C GLU A 30 1.86 0.50 11.77
N ILE A 31 3.05 -0.07 11.94
CA ILE A 31 3.24 -1.53 11.90
C ILE A 31 2.42 -2.21 13.00
N GLU A 32 2.43 -1.67 14.22
CA GLU A 32 1.65 -2.20 15.35
C GLU A 32 0.15 -2.10 15.09
N ALA A 33 -0.33 -1.01 14.48
CA ALA A 33 -1.73 -0.86 14.08
C ALA A 33 -2.14 -1.94 13.07
N LEU A 34 -1.33 -2.19 12.04
CA LEU A 34 -1.58 -3.26 11.06
C LEU A 34 -1.51 -4.67 11.67
N GLN A 35 -0.62 -4.89 12.63
CA GLN A 35 -0.53 -6.15 13.36
C GLN A 35 -1.75 -6.40 14.25
N HIS A 36 -2.24 -5.36 14.94
CA HIS A 36 -3.48 -5.41 15.74
C HIS A 36 -4.71 -5.72 14.88
N LEU A 37 -4.73 -5.22 13.64
CA LEU A 37 -5.77 -5.54 12.64
C LEU A 37 -5.56 -6.89 11.95
N HIS A 38 -4.52 -7.64 12.32
CA HIS A 38 -4.18 -8.94 11.74
C HIS A 38 -4.07 -8.89 10.20
N ILE A 39 -3.36 -7.88 9.66
CA ILE A 39 -3.23 -7.65 8.20
C ILE A 39 -2.99 -8.92 7.38
N GLU A 40 -2.09 -9.79 7.82
CA GLU A 40 -1.75 -11.02 7.09
C GLU A 40 -2.96 -11.96 6.98
N ARG A 41 -3.74 -12.08 8.06
CA ARG A 41 -4.97 -12.87 8.06
C ARG A 41 -6.06 -12.21 7.23
N GLU A 42 -6.22 -10.89 7.31
CA GLU A 42 -7.26 -10.16 6.60
C GLU A 42 -7.10 -10.21 5.09
N LEU A 43 -5.84 -10.20 4.62
CA LEU A 43 -5.49 -10.28 3.20
C LEU A 43 -5.25 -11.72 2.71
N GLY A 44 -5.14 -12.71 3.62
CA GLY A 44 -4.87 -14.10 3.26
C GLY A 44 -3.40 -14.38 2.94
N LEU A 45 -2.48 -13.58 3.47
CA LEU A 45 -1.04 -13.77 3.37
C LEU A 45 -0.54 -14.88 4.33
N PRO A 46 0.56 -15.57 3.97
CA PRO A 46 1.28 -16.39 4.94
C PRO A 46 1.92 -15.52 6.04
N ALA A 47 2.29 -16.15 7.16
CA ALA A 47 2.99 -15.47 8.26
C ALA A 47 4.31 -14.84 7.78
N GLY A 48 4.52 -13.56 8.10
CA GLY A 48 5.64 -12.76 7.61
C GLY A 48 5.51 -12.29 6.15
N GLY A 49 4.42 -12.66 5.47
CA GLY A 49 4.18 -12.31 4.08
C GLY A 49 4.04 -10.81 3.87
N PHE A 50 3.50 -10.07 4.83
CA PHE A 50 3.37 -8.61 4.70
C PHE A 50 4.74 -7.91 4.76
N GLY A 51 5.60 -8.32 5.70
CA GLY A 51 6.96 -7.79 5.80
C GLY A 51 7.78 -8.08 4.53
N GLN A 52 7.62 -9.27 3.94
CA GLN A 52 8.25 -9.60 2.66
C GLN A 52 7.74 -8.70 1.52
N GLN A 53 6.44 -8.39 1.49
CA GLN A 53 5.86 -7.49 0.50
C GLN A 53 6.39 -6.06 0.61
N ILE A 54 6.55 -5.54 1.84
CA ILE A 54 7.21 -4.23 2.06
C ILE A 54 8.63 -4.26 1.49
N HIS A 55 9.41 -5.28 1.83
CA HIS A 55 10.80 -5.38 1.36
C HIS A 55 10.89 -5.40 -0.16
N VAL A 56 10.09 -6.25 -0.81
CA VAL A 56 10.02 -6.37 -2.28
C VAL A 56 9.60 -5.04 -2.91
N LEU A 57 8.60 -4.36 -2.35
CA LEU A 57 8.17 -3.06 -2.86
C LEU A 57 9.28 -2.03 -2.75
N CYS A 58 9.97 -1.94 -1.62
CA CYS A 58 11.11 -1.04 -1.45
C CYS A 58 12.23 -1.32 -2.45
N GLU A 59 12.56 -2.59 -2.71
CA GLU A 59 13.53 -2.97 -3.75
C GLU A 59 13.07 -2.52 -5.15
N ASP A 60 11.80 -2.76 -5.49
CA ASP A 60 11.21 -2.38 -6.78
C ASP A 60 11.20 -0.84 -6.96
N LEU A 61 10.90 -0.09 -5.90
CA LEU A 61 10.92 1.38 -5.89
C LEU A 61 12.35 1.91 -6.04
N LEU A 62 13.32 1.36 -5.31
CA LEU A 62 14.73 1.74 -5.41
C LEU A 62 15.31 1.46 -6.80
N ALA A 63 14.93 0.33 -7.42
CA ALA A 63 15.33 0.02 -8.79
C ALA A 63 14.71 0.99 -9.82
N GLY A 64 13.50 1.51 -9.56
CA GLY A 64 12.81 2.49 -10.40
C GLY A 64 13.22 3.94 -10.18
N ALA A 65 13.74 4.29 -8.99
CA ALA A 65 14.00 5.66 -8.52
C ALA A 65 15.20 6.38 -9.16
N SER A 66 15.66 5.94 -10.34
CA SER A 66 16.94 6.33 -10.98
C SER A 66 17.14 7.83 -11.24
N ALA A 67 16.18 8.72 -10.94
CA ALA A 67 16.31 10.16 -11.15
C ALA A 67 15.72 11.08 -10.05
N SER A 68 14.92 10.59 -9.09
CA SER A 68 13.99 11.46 -8.33
C SER A 68 14.32 11.64 -6.84
N GLY A 69 15.24 10.84 -6.26
CA GLY A 69 15.71 11.03 -4.88
C GLY A 69 14.70 10.72 -3.76
N SER A 70 13.44 10.40 -4.09
CA SER A 70 12.40 9.90 -3.20
C SER A 70 11.92 8.52 -3.65
N LEU A 71 11.54 7.65 -2.71
CA LEU A 71 10.97 6.32 -2.98
C LEU A 71 9.68 6.44 -3.83
N MET A 72 8.85 7.46 -3.58
CA MET A 72 7.66 7.76 -4.38
C MET A 72 7.96 8.51 -5.68
N GLY A 73 9.19 9.03 -5.84
CA GLY A 73 9.56 9.83 -6.99
C GLY A 73 9.56 9.08 -8.33
N GLY A 74 9.43 7.75 -8.32
CA GLY A 74 9.27 6.89 -9.49
C GLY A 74 7.86 6.31 -9.67
N VAL A 75 6.89 6.65 -8.80
CA VAL A 75 5.51 6.16 -8.89
C VAL A 75 4.63 7.29 -9.42
N ASP A 76 4.36 7.26 -10.73
CA ASP A 76 3.41 8.18 -11.36
C ASP A 76 1.96 7.70 -11.20
N GLU A 77 1.01 8.55 -11.60
CA GLU A 77 -0.43 8.25 -11.52
C GLU A 77 -0.81 6.99 -12.32
N LEU A 78 -0.15 6.74 -13.45
CA LEU A 78 -0.40 5.56 -14.29
C LEU A 78 0.06 4.27 -13.59
N THR A 79 1.23 4.30 -12.95
CA THR A 79 1.75 3.19 -12.15
C THR A 79 0.84 2.91 -10.98
N LEU A 80 0.39 3.96 -10.28
CA LEU A 80 -0.53 3.83 -9.17
C LEU A 80 -1.87 3.22 -9.61
N ALA A 81 -2.44 3.70 -10.72
CA ALA A 81 -3.65 3.14 -11.30
C ALA A 81 -3.48 1.66 -11.69
N SER A 82 -2.29 1.27 -12.19
CA SER A 82 -2.01 -0.13 -12.52
C SER A 82 -2.02 -1.03 -11.27
N PHE A 83 -1.57 -0.54 -10.13
CA PHE A 83 -1.65 -1.27 -8.86
C PHE A 83 -3.09 -1.42 -8.37
N MET A 84 -3.88 -0.36 -8.48
CA MET A 84 -5.30 -0.41 -8.10
C MET A 84 -6.11 -1.34 -9.01
N ALA A 85 -5.73 -1.45 -10.30
CA ALA A 85 -6.34 -2.34 -11.28
C ALA A 85 -6.14 -3.83 -10.96
N GLU A 86 -5.11 -4.17 -10.18
CA GLU A 86 -4.88 -5.54 -9.73
C GLU A 86 -5.84 -5.96 -8.61
N VAL A 87 -6.56 -5.03 -7.96
CA VAL A 87 -7.57 -5.34 -6.93
C VAL A 87 -8.96 -4.92 -7.45
N GLN A 88 -9.70 -5.90 -7.95
CA GLN A 88 -11.00 -5.72 -8.60
C GLN A 88 -12.17 -6.14 -7.70
N ASN A 89 -11.91 -7.02 -6.72
CA ASN A 89 -12.91 -7.48 -5.79
C ASN A 89 -13.30 -6.36 -4.80
N PRO A 90 -14.56 -5.90 -4.79
CA PRO A 90 -14.99 -4.79 -3.92
C PRO A 90 -14.76 -5.06 -2.44
N VAL A 91 -14.90 -6.31 -1.98
CA VAL A 91 -14.65 -6.65 -0.57
C VAL A 91 -13.17 -6.47 -0.23
N LEU A 92 -12.28 -6.85 -1.14
CA LEU A 92 -10.84 -6.69 -0.96
C LEU A 92 -10.43 -5.22 -1.03
N GLN A 93 -11.04 -4.42 -1.92
CA GLN A 93 -10.83 -2.97 -1.98
C GLN A 93 -11.15 -2.28 -0.64
N HIS A 94 -12.29 -2.61 -0.04
CA HIS A 94 -12.67 -2.06 1.28
C HIS A 94 -11.70 -2.49 2.38
N LYS A 95 -11.24 -3.75 2.37
CA LYS A 95 -10.24 -4.24 3.33
C LYS A 95 -8.91 -3.51 3.19
N VAL A 96 -8.41 -3.40 1.96
CA VAL A 96 -7.16 -2.68 1.67
C VAL A 96 -7.27 -1.23 2.11
N MET A 97 -8.38 -0.56 1.79
CA MET A 97 -8.61 0.83 2.21
C MET A 97 -8.66 0.97 3.73
N ALA A 98 -9.37 0.09 4.44
CA ALA A 98 -9.46 0.13 5.89
C ALA A 98 -8.08 -0.09 6.56
N LEU A 99 -7.30 -1.06 6.06
CA LEU A 99 -5.96 -1.34 6.58
C LEU A 99 -5.00 -0.18 6.28
N ALA A 100 -5.03 0.37 5.07
CA ALA A 100 -4.16 1.46 4.66
C ALA A 100 -4.48 2.76 5.41
N SER A 101 -5.76 3.10 5.59
CA SER A 101 -6.14 4.26 6.41
C SER A 101 -5.76 4.07 7.89
N ALA A 102 -5.93 2.86 8.44
CA ALA A 102 -5.52 2.60 9.82
C ALA A 102 -4.00 2.68 10.04
N ALA A 103 -3.19 2.36 9.03
CA ALA A 103 -1.75 2.55 9.09
C ALA A 103 -1.39 4.05 9.09
N ALA A 104 -1.90 4.79 8.10
CA ALA A 104 -1.57 6.20 7.90
C ALA A 104 -2.12 7.14 9.00
N GLU A 105 -3.13 6.68 9.78
CA GLU A 105 -3.67 7.42 10.92
C GLU A 105 -3.02 7.01 12.27
N ALA A 106 -2.14 6.00 12.28
CA ALA A 106 -1.66 5.37 13.51
C ALA A 106 -0.66 6.22 14.31
N ASP A 107 0.07 7.12 13.65
CA ASP A 107 1.09 7.97 14.27
C ASP A 107 0.64 9.44 14.45
N GLU A 108 -0.66 9.70 14.26
CA GLU A 108 -1.27 11.04 14.28
C GLU A 108 -0.66 12.02 13.24
N HIS A 109 0.10 11.51 12.26
CA HIS A 109 0.77 12.28 11.23
C HIS A 109 0.48 11.74 9.82
N LEU A 110 -0.72 12.05 9.33
CA LEU A 110 -1.07 11.72 7.95
C LEU A 110 -0.31 12.62 6.96
N ALA A 111 0.68 12.06 6.27
CA ALA A 111 1.53 12.78 5.32
C ALA A 111 0.83 13.01 3.97
N GLU A 112 1.24 14.05 3.25
CA GLU A 112 0.68 14.37 1.92
C GLU A 112 0.88 13.22 0.92
N ALA A 113 2.01 12.52 0.99
CA ALA A 113 2.32 11.39 0.12
C ALA A 113 1.37 10.21 0.34
N GLU A 114 1.00 9.91 1.58
CA GLU A 114 0.05 8.85 1.93
C GLU A 114 -1.36 9.21 1.45
N LEU A 115 -1.76 10.46 1.65
CA LEU A 115 -3.03 11.00 1.16
C LEU A 115 -3.18 10.88 -0.35
N ILE A 116 -2.11 11.12 -1.11
CA ILE A 116 -2.12 10.95 -2.57
C ILE A 116 -2.44 9.50 -2.93
N VAL A 117 -1.80 8.52 -2.27
CA VAL A 117 -2.04 7.09 -2.52
C VAL A 117 -3.46 6.68 -2.14
N LEU A 118 -3.93 7.10 -0.95
CA LEU A 118 -5.27 6.80 -0.46
C LEU A 118 -6.36 7.42 -1.35
N ASN A 119 -6.20 8.68 -1.75
CA ASN A 119 -7.17 9.36 -2.62
C ASN A 119 -7.21 8.76 -4.01
N ALA A 120 -6.06 8.41 -4.59
CA ALA A 120 -6.01 7.74 -5.88
C ALA A 120 -6.71 6.38 -5.82
N ALA A 121 -6.49 5.60 -4.76
CA ALA A 121 -7.19 4.34 -4.54
C ALA A 121 -8.71 4.53 -4.41
N ARG A 122 -9.16 5.50 -3.61
CA ARG A 122 -10.59 5.83 -3.46
C ARG A 122 -11.23 6.24 -4.78
N GLN A 123 -10.56 7.13 -5.54
CA GLN A 123 -11.04 7.61 -6.83
C GLN A 123 -11.09 6.47 -7.85
N TYR A 124 -10.08 5.61 -7.89
CA TYR A 124 -10.02 4.50 -8.83
C TYR A 124 -11.10 3.44 -8.56
N TRP A 125 -11.32 3.10 -7.28
CA TRP A 125 -12.32 2.11 -6.88
C TRP A 125 -13.74 2.69 -6.73
N GLY A 126 -13.91 4.01 -6.82
CA GLY A 126 -15.20 4.67 -6.64
C GLY A 126 -15.75 4.53 -5.21
N LEU A 127 -14.87 4.49 -4.21
CA LEU A 127 -15.27 4.42 -2.81
C LEU A 127 -15.77 5.79 -2.34
N ALA A 128 -16.90 5.82 -1.64
CA ALA A 128 -17.39 7.04 -1.01
C ALA A 128 -16.44 7.48 0.11
N ALA A 129 -16.20 8.79 0.20
CA ALA A 129 -15.38 9.42 1.25
C ALA A 129 -16.12 9.48 2.60
#